data_AF-A0A832L5B5-F1
#
_entry.id   AF-A0A832L5B5-F1
#
_cell.length_a   1.000
_cell.length_b   1.000
_cell.length_c   1.000
_cell.angle_alpha   90.00
_cell.angle_beta   90.00
_cell.angle_gamma   90.00
#
_symmetry.space_group_name_H-M   'P 1'
#
loop_
_entity.id
_entity.type
_entity.pdbx_description
1 polymer ?
#
loop_
_entity_poly.entity_id
_entity_poly.type
_entity_poly.pdbx_seq_one_letter_code
_entity_poly.pdbx_strand_id
1 'polypeptide(L)'
;MRANFETAGRYHSNWLNMMYPRLKIAKTLLRNDGVIFISIDDNEVHNLRKLCDEVFGEESFVSCFPCRKRTAKSDIPFGVSQDYEWLLAYARSARFRACLEGGTRKYYETKDLPEKSWRMHALTKQTSASERPNSFFTMVNSRTGEEYPANPNRTWAVSEETFRSY
;
A
#
# COMPACT_ATOMS: atom_id res chain seq x y z
N MET A 1 -7.63 -22.74 38.93
CA MET A 1 -6.30 -22.11 39.09
C MET A 1 -6.37 -20.76 38.37
N ARG A 2 -6.54 -19.66 39.12
CA ARG A 2 -6.67 -18.30 38.54
C ARG A 2 -5.27 -17.82 38.16
N ALA A 3 -5.04 -17.52 36.88
CA ALA A 3 -3.80 -16.86 36.45
C ALA A 3 -3.78 -15.44 37.03
N ASN A 4 -2.71 -15.10 37.75
CA ASN A 4 -2.56 -13.83 38.46
C ASN A 4 -2.47 -12.67 37.45
N PHE A 5 -3.47 -11.77 37.49
CA PHE A 5 -3.49 -10.52 36.71
C PHE A 5 -2.35 -9.55 37.08
N GLU A 6 -1.70 -9.70 38.24
CA GLU A 6 -0.50 -8.93 38.62
C GLU A 6 0.70 -9.15 37.69
N THR A 7 0.68 -10.21 36.88
CA THR A 7 1.75 -10.54 35.92
C THR A 7 1.59 -9.81 34.58
N ALA A 8 0.41 -9.24 34.29
CA ALA A 8 0.11 -8.60 33.01
C ALA A 8 1.07 -7.45 32.67
N GLY A 9 1.36 -6.58 33.64
CA GLY A 9 2.33 -5.48 33.47
C GLY A 9 3.76 -5.97 33.20
N ARG A 10 4.14 -7.15 33.69
CA ARG A 10 5.47 -7.74 33.44
C ARG A 10 5.63 -8.20 31.99
N TYR A 11 4.56 -8.72 31.36
CA TYR A 11 4.63 -9.17 29.97
C TYR A 11 4.84 -8.00 29.00
N HIS A 12 4.06 -6.93 29.14
CA HIS A 12 4.21 -5.72 28.32
C HIS A 12 5.59 -5.07 28.55
N SER A 13 6.02 -4.95 29.81
CA SER A 13 7.33 -4.37 30.13
C SER A 13 8.49 -5.18 29.55
N ASN A 14 8.42 -6.51 29.63
CA ASN A 14 9.45 -7.39 29.04
C ASN A 14 9.50 -7.26 27.52
N TRP A 15 8.34 -7.20 26.86
CA TRP A 15 8.27 -7.01 25.40
C TRP A 15 8.81 -5.64 24.99
N LEU A 16 8.46 -4.58 25.71
CA LEU A 16 8.98 -3.23 25.45
C LEU A 16 10.49 -3.15 25.69
N ASN A 17 11.00 -3.76 26.76
CA ASN A 17 12.44 -3.84 27.03
C ASN A 17 13.19 -4.60 25.92
N MET A 18 12.55 -5.61 25.31
CA MET A 18 13.10 -6.29 24.15
C MET A 18 13.06 -5.39 22.90
N MET A 19 11.96 -4.69 22.63
CA MET A 19 11.78 -3.91 21.41
C MET A 19 12.59 -2.62 21.39
N TYR A 20 12.71 -1.93 22.51
CA TYR A 20 13.37 -0.63 22.61
C TYR A 20 14.79 -0.58 22.02
N PRO A 21 15.75 -1.45 22.41
CA PRO A 21 17.09 -1.42 21.84
C PRO A 21 17.09 -1.75 20.34
N ARG A 22 16.17 -2.61 19.88
CA ARG A 22 16.06 -2.99 18.46
C ARG A 22 15.55 -1.83 17.61
N LEU A 23 14.55 -1.09 18.09
CA LEU A 23 14.04 0.10 17.40
C LEU A 23 15.06 1.22 17.37
N LYS A 24 15.85 1.41 18.44
CA LYS A 24 16.97 2.36 18.44
C LYS A 24 17.99 2.03 17.35
N ILE A 25 18.41 0.76 17.25
CA ILE A 25 19.33 0.33 16.20
C ILE A 25 18.68 0.50 14.82
N ALA A 26 17.42 0.10 14.65
CA ALA A 26 16.70 0.28 13.38
C ALA A 26 16.69 1.74 12.93
N LYS A 27 16.45 2.70 13.84
CA LYS A 27 16.53 4.14 13.55
C LYS A 27 17.92 4.57 13.06
N THR A 28 18.99 3.99 13.61
CA THR A 28 20.37 4.30 13.15
C THR A 28 20.69 3.74 11.78
N LEU A 29 20.06 2.63 11.39
CA LEU A 29 20.28 1.98 10.09
C LEU A 29 19.45 2.62 8.96
N LEU A 30 18.35 3.31 9.27
CA LEU A 30 17.55 4.00 8.27
C LEU A 30 18.30 5.19 7.66
N ARG A 31 18.22 5.32 6.33
CA ARG A 31 18.59 6.55 5.61
C ARG A 31 17.74 7.73 6.09
N ASN A 32 18.20 8.96 5.89
CA ASN A 32 17.50 10.16 6.37
C ASN A 32 16.06 10.30 5.83
N ASP A 33 15.80 9.81 4.63
CA ASP A 33 14.49 9.72 3.97
C ASP A 33 13.91 8.29 4.04
N GLY A 34 14.45 7.43 4.89
CA GLY A 34 13.97 6.08 5.11
C GLY A 34 12.70 6.05 5.95
N VAL A 35 11.97 4.94 5.84
CA VAL A 35 10.76 4.63 6.60
C VAL A 35 10.86 3.20 7.13
N ILE A 36 10.31 2.97 8.32
CA ILE A 36 10.11 1.64 8.87
C ILE A 36 8.61 1.34 8.96
N PHE A 37 8.24 0.12 8.59
CA PHE A 37 6.90 -0.42 8.75
C PHE A 37 6.94 -1.56 9.76
N ILE A 38 6.02 -1.55 10.73
CA ILE A 38 5.97 -2.54 11.81
C ILE A 38 4.55 -3.09 11.90
N SER A 39 4.38 -4.38 11.60
CA SER A 39 3.11 -5.08 11.79
C SER A 39 2.90 -5.40 13.27
N ILE A 40 1.71 -5.14 13.78
CA ILE A 40 1.35 -5.36 15.18
C ILE A 40 -0.15 -5.62 15.32
N ASP A 41 -0.55 -6.41 16.32
CA ASP A 41 -1.96 -6.63 16.66
C ASP A 41 -2.46 -5.59 17.68
N ASP A 42 -3.71 -5.72 18.12
CA ASP A 42 -4.34 -4.81 19.07
C ASP A 42 -3.72 -4.85 20.48
N ASN A 43 -2.99 -5.92 20.83
CA ASN A 43 -2.50 -6.11 22.19
C ASN A 43 -1.39 -5.12 22.55
N GLU A 44 -0.53 -4.79 21.58
CA GLU A 44 0.66 -3.95 21.82
C GLU A 44 0.72 -2.69 20.95
N VAL A 45 -0.25 -2.46 20.06
CA VAL A 45 -0.22 -1.30 19.13
C VAL A 45 -0.03 0.03 19.85
N HIS A 46 -0.70 0.24 20.98
CA HIS A 46 -0.61 1.48 21.74
C HIS A 46 0.74 1.64 22.47
N ASN A 47 1.30 0.54 22.97
CA ASN A 47 2.58 0.54 23.66
C ASN A 47 3.72 0.72 22.66
N LEU A 48 3.67 -0.01 21.55
CA LEU A 48 4.61 0.13 20.43
C LEU A 48 4.58 1.53 19.85
N ARG A 49 3.40 2.13 19.69
CA ARG A 49 3.23 3.51 19.25
C ARG A 49 4.01 4.47 20.14
N LYS A 50 3.77 4.44 21.45
CA LYS A 50 4.49 5.28 22.43
C LYS A 50 5.99 5.06 22.38
N LEU A 51 6.42 3.80 22.26
CA LEU A 51 7.82 3.43 22.16
C LEU A 51 8.47 4.00 20.89
N CYS A 52 7.77 3.94 19.75
CA CYS A 52 8.21 4.54 18.51
C CYS A 52 8.22 6.07 18.58
N ASP A 53 7.23 6.69 19.24
CA ASP A 53 7.24 8.14 19.46
C ASP A 53 8.46 8.58 20.28
N GLU A 54 8.86 7.82 21.31
CA GLU A 54 10.09 8.09 22.07
C GLU A 54 11.37 7.88 21.21
N VAL A 55 11.42 6.78 20.46
CA VAL A 55 12.62 6.41 19.68
C VAL A 55 12.78 7.29 18.45
N PHE A 56 11.72 7.50 17.66
CA PHE A 56 11.75 8.19 16.36
C PHE A 56 11.43 9.69 16.49
N GLY A 57 10.58 10.07 17.44
CA GLY A 57 9.94 11.38 17.53
C GLY A 57 8.48 11.27 17.09
N GLU A 58 7.57 11.92 17.82
CA GLU A 58 6.13 11.91 17.51
C GLU A 58 5.85 12.53 16.14
N GLU A 59 6.61 13.57 15.76
CA GLU A 59 6.56 14.23 14.46
C GLU A 59 7.00 13.35 13.29
N SER A 60 7.71 12.25 13.60
CA SER A 60 8.17 11.28 12.61
C SER A 60 7.14 10.18 12.32
N PHE A 61 5.99 10.19 13.02
CA PHE A 61 4.88 9.30 12.69
C PHE A 61 4.28 9.63 11.33
N VAL A 62 4.13 8.60 10.48
CA VAL A 62 3.59 8.74 9.13
C VAL A 62 2.12 8.35 9.10
N SER A 63 1.80 7.13 9.50
CA SER A 63 0.44 6.59 9.44
C SER A 63 0.31 5.27 10.19
N CYS A 64 -0.93 4.88 10.49
CA CYS A 64 -1.31 3.56 10.97
C CYS A 64 -2.28 2.96 9.95
N PHE A 65 -1.86 1.90 9.26
CA PHE A 65 -2.68 1.26 8.24
C PHE A 65 -3.41 0.05 8.82
N PRO A 66 -4.74 -0.04 8.65
CA PRO A 66 -5.46 -1.28 8.94
C PRO A 66 -5.16 -2.32 7.85
N CYS A 67 -4.66 -3.48 8.25
CA CYS A 67 -4.45 -4.62 7.38
C CYS A 67 -5.48 -5.70 7.71
N ARG A 68 -6.28 -6.12 6.73
CA ARG A 68 -7.30 -7.15 6.94
C ARG A 68 -6.64 -8.53 6.94
N LYS A 69 -6.71 -9.24 8.06
CA LYS A 69 -6.15 -10.59 8.21
C LYS A 69 -7.16 -11.71 7.99
N ARG A 70 -8.47 -11.42 8.09
CA ARG A 70 -9.54 -12.41 7.87
C ARG A 70 -10.85 -11.78 7.42
N THR A 71 -11.81 -12.63 7.10
CA THR A 71 -13.19 -12.25 6.80
C THR A 71 -14.09 -12.80 7.88
N ALA A 72 -14.66 -11.91 8.70
CA ALA A 72 -15.78 -12.06 9.63
C ALA A 72 -15.99 -13.47 10.23
N LYS A 73 -15.78 -13.59 11.55
CA LYS A 73 -16.21 -14.75 12.32
C LYS A 73 -17.44 -14.38 13.15
N SER A 74 -18.48 -15.21 13.14
CA SER A 74 -19.70 -15.01 13.94
C SER A 74 -19.59 -15.55 15.37
N ASP A 75 -18.78 -16.57 15.59
CA ASP A 75 -18.55 -17.20 16.89
C ASP A 75 -17.37 -16.54 17.62
N ILE A 76 -17.65 -15.43 18.29
CA ILE A 76 -16.63 -14.57 18.92
C ILE A 76 -17.19 -13.83 20.14
N PRO A 77 -16.33 -13.52 21.13
CA PRO A 77 -16.73 -12.72 22.29
C PRO A 77 -17.33 -11.37 21.86
N PHE A 78 -18.43 -10.99 22.52
CA PHE A 78 -19.13 -9.71 22.30
C PHE A 78 -19.68 -9.49 20.87
N GLY A 79 -19.62 -10.48 19.98
CA GLY A 79 -20.12 -10.37 18.61
C GLY A 79 -19.32 -9.43 17.70
N VAL A 80 -18.13 -8.97 18.11
CA VAL A 80 -17.30 -8.01 17.34
C VAL A 80 -16.04 -8.67 16.81
N SER A 81 -15.99 -8.92 15.51
CA SER A 81 -14.89 -9.68 14.89
C SER A 81 -13.66 -8.81 14.71
N GLN A 82 -12.58 -9.17 15.39
CA GLN A 82 -11.27 -8.52 15.23
C GLN A 82 -10.61 -9.02 13.94
N ASP A 83 -10.96 -8.39 12.83
CA ASP A 83 -10.56 -8.84 11.48
C ASP A 83 -9.34 -8.13 10.92
N TYR A 84 -8.83 -7.16 11.66
CA TYR A 84 -7.70 -6.34 11.28
C TYR A 84 -6.50 -6.56 12.21
N GLU A 85 -5.36 -6.18 11.69
CA GLU A 85 -4.14 -5.88 12.42
C GLU A 85 -3.63 -4.52 11.92
N TRP A 86 -2.60 -4.00 12.55
CA TRP A 86 -2.11 -2.65 12.30
C TRP A 86 -0.70 -2.70 11.70
N LEU A 87 -0.45 -1.81 10.75
CA LEU A 87 0.89 -1.55 10.23
C LEU A 87 1.26 -0.10 10.58
N LEU A 88 2.15 0.06 11.56
CA LEU A 88 2.66 1.37 11.95
C LEU A 88 3.79 1.79 11.02
N ALA A 89 3.74 3.04 10.55
CA ALA A 89 4.79 3.62 9.72
C ALA A 89 5.43 4.83 10.41
N TYR A 90 6.77 4.79 10.51
CA TYR A 90 7.59 5.90 11.03
C TYR A 90 8.69 6.24 10.05
N ALA A 91 8.82 7.53 9.76
CA ALA A 91 9.92 8.05 8.98
C ALA A 91 11.16 8.25 9.87
N ARG A 92 12.34 8.27 9.26
CA ARG A 92 13.57 8.65 9.97
C ARG A 92 13.64 10.16 10.24
N SER A 93 13.08 10.95 9.34
CA SER A 93 12.99 12.41 9.41
C SER A 93 11.89 12.93 8.46
N ALA A 94 11.61 14.24 8.53
CA ALA A 94 10.69 14.94 7.63
C ALA A 94 11.09 14.92 6.14
N ARG A 95 12.25 14.35 5.78
CA ARG A 95 12.68 14.18 4.39
C ARG A 95 11.99 13.03 3.67
N PHE A 96 11.39 12.09 4.39
CA PHE A 96 10.65 10.98 3.77
C PHE A 96 9.50 11.52 2.91
N ARG A 97 9.32 10.93 1.73
CA ARG A 97 8.19 11.17 0.84
C ARG A 97 7.67 9.83 0.35
N ALA A 98 6.40 9.54 0.61
CA ALA A 98 5.73 8.34 0.12
C ALA A 98 5.31 8.53 -1.35
N CYS A 99 6.28 8.75 -2.24
CA CYS A 99 6.07 8.83 -3.67
C CYS A 99 7.23 8.19 -4.43
N LEU A 100 6.97 7.78 -5.67
CA LEU A 100 8.02 7.31 -6.56
C LEU A 100 8.84 8.52 -7.04
N GLU A 101 10.17 8.41 -6.97
CA GLU A 101 11.10 9.38 -7.53
C GLU A 101 10.85 9.48 -9.05
N GLY A 102 10.55 10.68 -9.55
CA GLY A 102 10.09 10.91 -10.94
C GLY A 102 8.57 11.02 -11.14
N GLY A 103 7.78 11.07 -10.06
CA GLY A 103 6.32 11.06 -10.06
C GLY A 103 5.58 12.28 -10.63
N THR A 104 6.26 13.27 -11.24
CA THR A 104 5.53 14.27 -12.02
C THR A 104 5.14 13.65 -13.36
N ARG A 105 3.85 13.48 -13.58
CA ARG A 105 3.31 13.07 -14.88
C ARG A 105 3.88 14.02 -15.95
N LYS A 106 4.66 13.49 -16.88
CA LYS A 106 5.16 14.26 -18.01
C LYS A 106 4.07 14.36 -19.06
N TYR A 107 3.56 15.57 -19.27
CA TYR A 107 2.59 15.88 -20.30
C TYR A 107 3.29 16.42 -21.55
N TYR A 108 2.69 16.18 -22.70
CA TYR A 108 3.13 16.60 -24.02
C TYR A 108 2.02 17.39 -24.69
N GLU A 109 2.42 18.33 -25.54
CA GLU A 109 1.53 19.11 -26.39
C GLU A 109 2.00 18.95 -27.83
N THR A 110 1.06 18.71 -28.73
CA THR A 110 1.34 18.46 -30.14
C THR A 110 0.39 19.28 -31.01
N LYS A 111 0.83 19.62 -32.22
CA LYS A 111 0.08 20.53 -33.12
C LYS A 111 -1.27 19.95 -33.58
N ASP A 112 -1.38 18.63 -33.60
CA ASP A 112 -2.58 17.86 -33.95
C ASP A 112 -3.63 17.81 -32.84
N LEU A 113 -3.24 18.09 -31.59
CA LEU A 113 -4.12 18.15 -30.43
C LEU A 113 -3.97 19.50 -29.70
N PRO A 114 -4.35 20.62 -30.34
CA PRO A 114 -4.29 21.93 -29.69
C PRO A 114 -5.18 21.94 -28.44
N GLU A 115 -4.69 22.56 -27.37
CA GLU A 115 -5.38 22.69 -26.07
C GLU A 115 -5.64 21.39 -25.30
N LYS A 116 -5.11 20.25 -25.77
CA LYS A 116 -5.23 18.95 -25.09
C LYS A 116 -3.87 18.36 -24.79
N SER A 117 -3.33 18.67 -23.60
CA SER A 117 -2.10 18.03 -23.13
C SER A 117 -2.34 16.54 -22.85
N TRP A 118 -1.45 15.68 -23.35
CA TRP A 118 -1.56 14.22 -23.22
C TRP A 118 -0.32 13.63 -22.56
N ARG A 119 -0.40 12.37 -22.10
CA ARG A 119 0.75 11.67 -21.51
C ARG A 119 0.77 10.21 -21.96
N MET A 120 1.97 9.64 -22.04
CA MET A 120 2.11 8.21 -22.25
C MET A 120 1.56 7.46 -21.03
N HIS A 121 0.72 6.46 -21.29
CA HIS A 121 0.21 5.55 -20.28
C HIS A 121 0.08 4.16 -20.87
N ALA A 122 0.23 3.13 -20.05
CA ALA A 122 -0.09 1.78 -20.47
C ALA A 122 -1.57 1.69 -20.87
N LEU A 123 -1.84 1.20 -22.09
CA LEU A 123 -3.20 0.93 -22.56
C LEU A 123 -3.77 -0.35 -21.97
N THR A 124 -3.08 -1.04 -21.07
CA THR A 124 -3.51 -2.30 -20.45
C THR A 124 -3.90 -2.12 -18.99
N LYS A 125 -4.96 -2.83 -18.56
CA LYS A 125 -5.49 -2.81 -17.19
C LYS A 125 -5.43 -4.20 -16.56
N GLN A 126 -5.35 -4.27 -15.23
CA GLN A 126 -5.28 -5.52 -14.47
C GLN A 126 -6.65 -6.20 -14.39
N THR A 127 -7.12 -6.69 -15.54
CA THR A 127 -8.31 -7.54 -15.65
C THR A 127 -8.02 -8.65 -16.64
N SER A 128 -8.51 -9.84 -16.34
CA SER A 128 -8.42 -10.99 -17.23
C SER A 128 -9.44 -10.93 -18.38
N ALA A 129 -9.23 -11.77 -19.39
CA ALA A 129 -10.14 -11.92 -20.53
C ALA A 129 -11.55 -12.39 -20.10
N SER A 130 -11.65 -13.24 -19.08
CA SER A 130 -12.93 -13.71 -18.54
C SER A 130 -13.68 -12.62 -17.78
N GLU A 131 -12.98 -11.76 -17.03
CA GLU A 131 -13.59 -10.66 -16.30
C GLU A 131 -14.06 -9.52 -17.23
N ARG A 132 -13.35 -9.28 -18.34
CA ARG A 132 -13.65 -8.21 -19.31
C ARG A 132 -13.49 -8.68 -20.76
N PRO A 133 -14.40 -9.54 -21.28
CA PRO A 133 -14.29 -10.07 -22.64
C PRO A 133 -14.30 -8.99 -23.72
N ASN A 134 -15.10 -7.94 -23.53
CA ASN A 134 -15.19 -6.80 -24.45
C ASN A 134 -13.91 -5.96 -24.58
N SER A 135 -12.93 -6.18 -23.69
CA SER A 135 -11.62 -5.52 -23.70
C SER A 135 -10.50 -6.46 -24.17
N PHE A 136 -10.84 -7.70 -24.56
CA PHE A 136 -9.93 -8.72 -25.03
C PHE A 136 -10.09 -8.91 -26.54
N PHE A 137 -9.45 -8.04 -27.31
CA PHE A 137 -9.45 -8.07 -28.78
C PHE A 137 -8.07 -7.71 -29.31
N THR A 138 -7.76 -8.11 -30.54
CA THR A 138 -6.52 -7.73 -31.21
C THR A 138 -6.69 -6.33 -31.80
N MET A 139 -5.84 -5.39 -31.39
CA MET A 139 -5.80 -4.08 -32.03
C MET A 139 -5.02 -4.19 -33.34
N VAL A 140 -5.60 -3.66 -34.41
CA VAL A 140 -4.95 -3.66 -35.72
C VAL A 140 -4.68 -2.21 -36.12
N ASN A 141 -3.43 -1.90 -36.45
CA ASN A 141 -3.07 -0.58 -36.95
C ASN A 141 -3.63 -0.42 -38.37
N SER A 142 -4.54 0.54 -38.57
CA SER A 142 -5.21 0.75 -39.86
C SER A 142 -4.29 1.24 -40.98
N ARG A 143 -3.11 1.78 -40.65
CA ARG A 143 -2.14 2.29 -41.63
C ARG A 143 -1.09 1.24 -42.03
N THR A 144 -0.63 0.44 -41.07
CA THR A 144 0.46 -0.53 -41.28
C THR A 144 -0.02 -1.98 -41.37
N GLY A 145 -1.23 -2.28 -40.88
CA GLY A 145 -1.76 -3.64 -40.78
C GLY A 145 -1.17 -4.46 -39.64
N GLU A 146 -0.33 -3.87 -38.79
CA GLU A 146 0.28 -4.58 -37.66
C GLU A 146 -0.74 -4.94 -36.59
N GLU A 147 -0.62 -6.15 -36.06
CA GLU A 147 -1.52 -6.71 -35.05
C GLU A 147 -0.90 -6.69 -33.64
N TYR A 148 -1.69 -6.26 -32.67
CA TYR A 148 -1.34 -6.15 -31.27
C TYR A 148 -2.34 -6.95 -30.44
N PRO A 149 -2.07 -8.23 -30.15
CA PRO A 149 -2.99 -9.08 -29.40
C PRO A 149 -3.04 -8.70 -27.92
N ALA A 150 -4.23 -8.82 -27.31
CA ALA A 150 -4.41 -8.58 -25.89
C ALA A 150 -3.78 -9.72 -25.05
N ASN A 151 -3.25 -9.39 -23.86
CA ASN A 151 -2.81 -10.39 -22.90
C ASN A 151 -4.02 -10.97 -22.14
N PRO A 152 -4.21 -12.31 -22.07
CA PRO A 152 -5.32 -12.93 -21.35
C PRO A 152 -5.41 -12.57 -19.87
N ASN A 153 -4.29 -12.23 -19.23
CA ASN A 153 -4.21 -11.83 -17.82
C ASN A 153 -4.18 -10.31 -17.62
N ARG A 154 -4.15 -9.53 -18.72
CA ARG A 154 -4.07 -8.07 -18.67
C ARG A 154 -4.65 -7.44 -19.95
N THR A 155 -5.98 -7.30 -19.98
CA THR A 155 -6.73 -6.81 -21.14
C THR A 155 -6.57 -5.30 -21.38
N TRP A 156 -7.06 -4.79 -22.52
CA TRP A 156 -7.00 -3.37 -22.86
C TRP A 156 -7.84 -2.51 -21.92
N ALA A 157 -7.45 -1.25 -21.71
CA ALA A 157 -8.19 -0.27 -20.92
C ALA A 157 -9.47 0.18 -21.63
N VAL A 158 -9.50 0.08 -22.96
CA VAL A 158 -10.64 0.37 -23.84
C VAL A 158 -11.39 -0.91 -24.22
N SER A 159 -12.66 -0.76 -24.61
CA SER A 159 -13.43 -1.84 -25.23
C SER A 159 -13.33 -1.78 -26.75
N GLU A 160 -13.63 -2.87 -27.44
CA GLU A 160 -13.64 -2.91 -28.91
C GLU A 160 -14.57 -1.85 -29.52
N GLU A 161 -15.73 -1.64 -28.91
CA GLU A 161 -16.71 -0.64 -29.31
C GLU A 161 -16.17 0.80 -29.14
N THR A 162 -15.62 1.10 -27.96
CA THR A 162 -15.13 2.46 -27.66
C THR A 162 -13.84 2.78 -28.38
N PHE A 163 -13.01 1.77 -28.71
CA PHE A 163 -11.76 1.99 -29.43
C PHE A 163 -11.97 2.68 -30.78
N ARG A 164 -13.11 2.45 -31.44
CA ARG A 164 -13.43 3.08 -32.73
C ARG A 164 -13.76 4.56 -32.63
N SER A 165 -14.07 5.09 -31.44
CA SER A 165 -14.43 6.49 -31.23
C SER A 165 -13.30 7.35 -30.67
N TYR A 166 -12.14 6.75 -30.35
CA TYR A 166 -10.91 7.45 -29.98
C TYR A 166 -10.11 7.86 -31.22
#